data_AF-A0A2Z5MR27-F1
#
_entry.id   AF-A0A2Z5MR27-F1
#
_cell.length_a   1.000
_cell.length_b   1.000
_cell.length_c   1.000
_cell.angle_alpha   90.00
_cell.angle_beta   90.00
_cell.angle_gamma   90.00
#
_symmetry.space_group_name_H-M   'P 1'
#
loop_
_entity.id
_entity.type
_entity.pdbx_description
1 polymer ?
#
loop_
_entity_poly.entity_id
_entity_poly.type
_entity_poly.pdbx_seq_one_letter_code
_entity_poly.pdbx_strand_id
1 'polypeptide(L)'
;MNIYPVILCGGSGTRLWPMSRGGYPKQYLKLAGKHSLAQQTALRLANIPDAAAPIVVSNTEQRFIISEQLRAVGITPSSVILEPMGRNTAPAIAIAALVALRSAPDALLMVLPSDHIILNEQAFVKAACAAAKIAADNHLVTFGIKPDSPNTGYGYIRRGSTISEECAAYTVQAFVEKPDHATAESFLDDGGYYWNSGMFMLKASTYMEELQRFEPEVARQAEAALHAATCDADFIRLGEAEFSAVPNISIDYAVMERTDRAVVITASDLGWNDIGSWASLAEIADKDDDGNALLGDVLTYDTRNAYVRAEHRMVATIGVDNLVIVETADAVLVAHRDKTQDVKKIVESLNASGRHESITHRRVVRPWGDYEGLDQGDRFQVKRIVVNPGAQLSLQMHHHRAEHWIVVKGTALVTNGDKEIMLTENQSTYIPLGTTHRLSNPGKIPLELIEVQSGSYLGEDDIVRFEDTYGRAPK
;
A
#
# COMPACT_ATOMS: atom_id res chain seq x y z
N MET A 1 9.33 2.82 26.84
CA MET A 1 7.94 2.40 26.53
C MET A 1 8.02 1.47 25.35
N ASN A 2 7.37 0.31 25.37
CA ASN A 2 7.51 -0.67 24.28
C ASN A 2 6.47 -0.38 23.19
N ILE A 3 6.84 0.50 22.25
CA ILE A 3 6.00 0.85 21.10
C ILE A 3 6.27 -0.16 19.99
N TYR A 4 5.23 -0.82 19.51
CA TYR A 4 5.20 -1.71 18.37
C TYR A 4 4.47 -1.00 17.23
N PRO A 5 5.20 -0.50 16.22
CA PRO A 5 4.55 0.09 15.06
C PRO A 5 3.74 -0.96 14.30
N VAL A 6 2.54 -0.58 13.84
CA VAL A 6 1.67 -1.41 13.01
C VAL A 6 1.37 -0.66 11.73
N ILE A 7 1.76 -1.22 10.59
CA ILE A 7 1.53 -0.64 9.27
C ILE A 7 0.41 -1.41 8.58
N LEU A 8 -0.70 -0.73 8.28
CA LEU A 8 -1.85 -1.32 7.59
C LEU A 8 -1.74 -1.11 6.07
N CYS A 9 -1.59 -2.20 5.32
CA CYS A 9 -1.39 -2.25 3.86
C CYS A 9 -2.58 -2.85 3.09
N GLY A 10 -3.81 -2.66 3.57
CA GLY A 10 -5.01 -3.30 3.00
C GLY A 10 -5.66 -2.58 1.82
N GLY A 11 -5.28 -1.33 1.52
CA GLY A 11 -5.94 -0.52 0.49
C GLY A 11 -5.70 -1.02 -0.94
N SER A 12 -6.76 -1.07 -1.76
CA SER A 12 -6.67 -1.30 -3.21
C SER A 12 -6.32 -0.03 -4.00
N GLY A 13 -6.59 1.15 -3.42
CA GLY A 13 -6.05 2.44 -3.87
C GLY A 13 -6.45 2.89 -5.26
N THR A 14 -7.61 2.49 -5.81
CA THR A 14 -7.97 2.65 -7.24
C THR A 14 -8.30 4.07 -7.70
N ARG A 15 -8.47 5.05 -6.80
CA ARG A 15 -8.87 6.43 -7.13
C ARG A 15 -7.76 7.24 -7.82
N LEU A 16 -6.53 6.74 -7.78
CA LEU A 16 -5.37 7.34 -8.46
C LEU A 16 -5.03 6.62 -9.75
N TRP A 17 -6.02 5.99 -10.40
CA TRP A 17 -5.86 5.56 -11.79
C TRP A 17 -5.50 6.80 -12.65
N PRO A 18 -4.54 6.72 -13.59
CA PRO A 18 -3.93 5.53 -14.16
C PRO A 18 -2.58 5.17 -13.51
N MET A 19 -2.21 5.70 -12.35
CA MET A 19 -1.03 5.21 -11.65
C MET A 19 -1.32 4.00 -10.77
N SER A 20 -2.39 4.05 -9.98
CA SER A 20 -2.80 2.91 -9.16
C SER A 20 -3.47 1.83 -9.99
N ARG A 21 -3.21 0.57 -9.64
CA ARG A 21 -3.82 -0.62 -10.23
C ARG A 21 -4.16 -1.61 -9.12
N GLY A 22 -5.06 -2.56 -9.37
CA GLY A 22 -5.35 -3.64 -8.42
C GLY A 22 -4.09 -4.38 -7.94
N GLY A 23 -3.14 -4.67 -8.85
CA GLY A 23 -1.87 -5.30 -8.52
C GLY A 23 -0.77 -4.36 -8.03
N TYR A 24 -0.96 -3.04 -8.10
CA TYR A 24 -0.02 -2.03 -7.61
C TYR A 24 -0.77 -0.82 -6.99
N PRO A 25 -1.29 -0.98 -5.76
CA PRO A 25 -2.06 0.07 -5.09
C PRO A 25 -1.28 1.34 -4.73
N LYS A 26 -2.03 2.36 -4.28
CA LYS A 26 -1.49 3.71 -3.99
C LYS A 26 -0.36 3.74 -2.97
N GLN A 27 -0.36 2.86 -1.96
CA GLN A 27 0.68 2.85 -0.92
C GLN A 27 2.08 2.58 -1.49
N TYR A 28 2.18 1.94 -2.66
CA TYR A 28 3.46 1.62 -3.30
C TYR A 28 3.90 2.65 -4.34
N LEU A 29 3.11 3.71 -4.56
CA LEU A 29 3.40 4.78 -5.50
C LEU A 29 4.26 5.88 -4.84
N LYS A 30 5.17 6.45 -5.63
CA LYS A 30 5.99 7.61 -5.26
C LYS A 30 5.24 8.89 -5.58
N LEU A 31 4.33 9.27 -4.69
CA LEU A 31 3.40 10.38 -4.92
C LEU A 31 3.92 11.72 -4.41
N ALA A 32 4.68 11.72 -3.32
CA ALA A 32 5.31 12.91 -2.75
C ALA A 32 6.77 12.58 -2.39
N GLY A 33 7.72 13.01 -3.21
CA GLY A 33 9.15 12.76 -3.00
C GLY A 33 9.65 11.43 -3.57
N LYS A 34 10.78 10.94 -3.03
CA LYS A 34 11.58 9.84 -3.63
C LYS A 34 11.10 8.43 -3.26
N HIS A 35 10.39 8.31 -2.14
CA HIS A 35 9.95 7.06 -1.54
C HIS A 35 8.46 6.83 -1.79
N SER A 36 8.03 5.57 -1.84
CA SER A 36 6.60 5.24 -1.83
C SER A 36 5.95 5.63 -0.50
N LEU A 37 4.62 5.75 -0.44
CA LEU A 37 3.93 6.08 0.81
C LEU A 37 4.21 5.05 1.91
N ALA A 38 4.21 3.75 1.57
CA ALA A 38 4.52 2.67 2.51
C ALA A 38 5.96 2.79 3.03
N GLN A 39 6.92 3.14 2.17
CA GLN A 39 8.30 3.40 2.57
C GLN A 39 8.41 4.63 3.48
N GLN A 40 7.71 5.72 3.17
CA GLN A 40 7.70 6.92 4.00
C GLN A 40 7.12 6.62 5.39
N THR A 41 6.04 5.83 5.47
CA THR A 41 5.44 5.38 6.74
C THR A 41 6.42 4.51 7.54
N ALA A 42 7.11 3.57 6.91
CA ALA A 42 8.11 2.74 7.59
C ALA A 42 9.31 3.57 8.10
N LEU A 43 9.82 4.50 7.29
CA LEU A 43 10.94 5.36 7.64
C LEU A 43 10.61 6.31 8.79
N ARG A 44 9.44 6.97 8.77
CA ARG A 44 9.04 7.88 9.86
C ARG A 44 8.85 7.15 11.20
N LEU A 45 8.37 5.90 11.16
CA LEU A 45 8.20 5.07 12.35
C LEU A 45 9.54 4.73 13.02
N ALA A 46 10.62 4.60 12.24
CA ALA A 46 11.97 4.37 12.75
C ALA A 46 12.52 5.57 13.55
N ASN A 47 11.94 6.77 13.38
CA ASN A 47 12.33 7.97 14.13
C ASN A 47 11.66 8.06 15.52
N ILE A 48 10.75 7.14 15.86
CA ILE A 48 10.16 7.07 17.20
C ILE A 48 11.17 6.41 18.15
N PRO A 49 11.56 7.07 19.26
CA PRO A 49 12.49 6.50 20.23
C PRO A 49 11.99 5.17 20.80
N ASP A 50 12.90 4.19 20.90
CA ASP A 50 12.66 2.85 21.46
C ASP A 50 11.53 2.06 20.77
N ALA A 51 11.14 2.44 19.55
CA ALA A 51 10.17 1.66 18.78
C ALA A 51 10.77 0.33 18.31
N ALA A 52 9.99 -0.75 18.46
CA ALA A 52 10.31 -2.05 17.90
C ALA A 52 10.25 -2.02 16.36
N ALA A 53 10.78 -3.07 15.73
CA ALA A 53 10.59 -3.28 14.31
C ALA A 53 9.09 -3.41 13.96
N PRO A 54 8.63 -2.84 12.83
CA PRO A 54 7.21 -2.73 12.53
C PRO A 54 6.57 -4.10 12.29
N ILE A 55 5.34 -4.26 12.78
CA ILE A 55 4.40 -5.30 12.37
C ILE A 55 3.67 -4.79 11.14
N VAL A 56 3.63 -5.58 10.08
CA VAL A 56 2.99 -5.20 8.82
C VAL A 56 1.80 -6.10 8.59
N VAL A 57 0.63 -5.53 8.31
CA VAL A 57 -0.58 -6.28 7.95
C VAL A 57 -0.90 -5.98 6.50
N SER A 58 -0.91 -7.00 5.64
CA SER A 58 -1.10 -6.88 4.20
C SER A 58 -1.95 -8.05 3.69
N ASN A 59 -2.54 -7.91 2.50
CA ASN A 59 -3.14 -9.08 1.84
C ASN A 59 -2.07 -10.02 1.25
N THR A 60 -2.49 -11.26 0.98
CA THR A 60 -1.65 -12.34 0.45
C THR A 60 -1.07 -12.01 -0.92
N GLU A 61 -1.83 -11.30 -1.77
CA GLU A 61 -1.43 -10.91 -3.13
C GLU A 61 -0.25 -9.94 -3.12
N GLN A 62 -0.18 -9.06 -2.12
CA GLN A 62 0.82 -8.00 -2.01
C GLN A 62 2.04 -8.38 -1.16
N ARG A 63 2.12 -9.62 -0.65
CA ARG A 63 3.20 -10.07 0.23
C ARG A 63 4.61 -9.78 -0.29
N PHE A 64 4.83 -9.90 -1.60
CA PHE A 64 6.15 -9.70 -2.19
C PHE A 64 6.48 -8.22 -2.39
N ILE A 65 5.50 -7.43 -2.83
CA ILE A 65 5.73 -6.00 -3.04
C ILE A 65 6.05 -5.31 -1.72
N ILE A 66 5.34 -5.61 -0.63
CA ILE A 66 5.61 -4.97 0.66
C ILE A 66 6.99 -5.36 1.21
N SER A 67 7.39 -6.62 1.11
CA SER A 67 8.72 -7.07 1.54
C SER A 67 9.85 -6.40 0.75
N GLU A 68 9.71 -6.29 -0.58
CA GLU A 68 10.70 -5.57 -1.41
C GLU A 68 10.72 -4.06 -1.07
N GLN A 69 9.56 -3.44 -0.83
CA GLN A 69 9.47 -2.02 -0.49
C GLN A 69 10.23 -1.70 0.80
N LEU A 70 10.08 -2.53 1.84
CA LEU A 70 10.77 -2.37 3.12
C LEU A 70 12.27 -2.68 3.00
N ARG A 71 12.64 -3.77 2.30
CA ARG A 71 14.04 -4.12 2.04
C ARG A 71 14.79 -3.02 1.31
N ALA A 72 14.16 -2.40 0.31
CA ALA A 72 14.75 -1.32 -0.48
C ALA A 72 15.11 -0.07 0.34
N VAL A 73 14.52 0.11 1.52
CA VAL A 73 14.83 1.19 2.46
C VAL A 73 15.53 0.70 3.74
N GLY A 74 15.99 -0.55 3.76
CA GLY A 74 16.74 -1.12 4.87
C GLY A 74 15.91 -1.38 6.14
N ILE A 75 14.59 -1.49 6.02
CA ILE A 75 13.70 -1.80 7.15
C ILE A 75 13.38 -3.29 7.16
N THR A 76 13.68 -3.95 8.29
CA THR A 76 13.28 -5.34 8.54
C THR A 76 12.06 -5.34 9.46
N PRO A 77 10.89 -5.81 9.02
CA PRO A 77 9.72 -5.92 9.89
C PRO A 77 9.91 -7.02 10.95
N SER A 78 9.26 -6.88 12.10
CA SER A 78 9.21 -7.93 13.13
C SER A 78 8.28 -9.07 12.72
N SER A 79 7.26 -8.76 11.94
CA SER A 79 6.29 -9.72 11.40
C SER A 79 5.60 -9.14 10.17
N VAL A 80 5.36 -9.97 9.16
CA VAL A 80 4.46 -9.65 8.05
C VAL A 80 3.27 -10.60 8.11
N ILE A 81 2.13 -10.07 8.52
CA ILE A 81 0.87 -10.80 8.64
C ILE A 81 0.13 -10.69 7.30
N LEU A 82 -0.25 -11.85 6.75
CA LEU A 82 -0.97 -11.96 5.50
C LEU A 82 -2.44 -12.30 5.74
N GLU A 83 -3.31 -11.34 5.41
CA GLU A 83 -4.74 -11.54 5.35
C GLU A 83 -5.10 -12.32 4.07
N PRO A 84 -5.92 -13.38 4.18
CA PRO A 84 -6.41 -14.13 3.01
C PRO A 84 -7.50 -13.34 2.25
N MET A 85 -8.15 -12.38 2.91
CA MET A 85 -9.18 -11.52 2.34
C MET A 85 -9.31 -10.25 3.17
N GLY A 86 -9.79 -9.15 2.59
CA GLY A 86 -9.95 -7.88 3.33
C GLY A 86 -11.13 -7.92 4.31
N ARG A 87 -10.89 -7.58 5.58
CA ARG A 87 -11.93 -7.46 6.63
C ARG A 87 -11.92 -6.12 7.38
N ASN A 88 -11.32 -5.08 6.76
CA ASN A 88 -11.21 -3.72 7.29
C ASN A 88 -10.33 -3.66 8.56
N THR A 89 -10.29 -2.52 9.25
CA THR A 89 -9.20 -2.20 10.19
C THR A 89 -9.33 -2.87 11.56
N ALA A 90 -10.53 -3.16 12.08
CA ALA A 90 -10.63 -3.75 13.43
C ALA A 90 -10.00 -5.16 13.51
N PRO A 91 -10.29 -6.08 12.56
CA PRO A 91 -9.63 -7.39 12.51
C PRO A 91 -8.12 -7.30 12.32
N ALA A 92 -7.66 -6.44 11.41
CA ALA A 92 -6.23 -6.27 11.12
C ALA A 92 -5.46 -5.82 12.38
N ILE A 93 -6.01 -4.85 13.12
CA ILE A 93 -5.41 -4.35 14.36
C ILE A 93 -5.51 -5.41 15.47
N ALA A 94 -6.57 -6.22 15.53
CA ALA A 94 -6.72 -7.30 16.51
C ALA A 94 -5.64 -8.36 16.35
N ILE A 95 -5.38 -8.80 15.11
CA ILE A 95 -4.30 -9.75 14.83
C ILE A 95 -2.94 -9.14 15.22
N ALA A 96 -2.68 -7.88 14.86
CA ALA A 96 -1.45 -7.20 15.24
C ALA A 96 -1.28 -7.08 16.76
N ALA A 97 -2.37 -6.79 17.49
CA ALA A 97 -2.39 -6.73 18.94
C ALA A 97 -2.04 -8.08 19.57
N LEU A 98 -2.67 -9.16 19.10
CA LEU A 98 -2.41 -10.53 19.55
C LEU A 98 -0.95 -10.95 19.28
N VAL A 99 -0.37 -10.55 18.15
CA VAL A 99 1.05 -10.78 17.85
C VAL A 99 1.96 -10.00 18.81
N ALA A 100 1.69 -8.72 19.02
CA ALA A 100 2.49 -7.89 19.94
C ALA A 100 2.42 -8.37 21.40
N LEU A 101 1.25 -8.87 21.84
CA LEU A 101 1.04 -9.43 23.18
C LEU A 101 1.90 -10.67 23.46
N ARG A 102 2.33 -11.40 22.43
CA ARG A 102 3.29 -12.52 22.58
C ARG A 102 4.69 -12.02 23.00
N SER A 103 5.03 -10.78 22.66
CA SER A 103 6.33 -10.17 22.97
C SER A 103 6.30 -9.37 24.27
N ALA A 104 5.24 -8.59 24.52
CA ALA A 104 5.08 -7.83 25.75
C ALA A 104 3.61 -7.65 26.15
N PRO A 105 3.23 -7.90 27.43
CA PRO A 105 1.86 -7.71 27.90
C PRO A 105 1.42 -6.23 27.88
N ASP A 106 2.35 -5.31 28.09
CA ASP A 106 2.12 -3.86 28.04
C ASP A 106 2.49 -3.24 26.68
N ALA A 107 2.43 -4.01 25.60
CA ALA A 107 2.71 -3.52 24.26
C ALA A 107 1.80 -2.35 23.88
N LEU A 108 2.40 -1.24 23.45
CA LEU A 108 1.70 -0.10 22.86
C LEU A 108 1.78 -0.20 21.34
N LEU A 109 0.65 -0.21 20.66
CA LEU A 109 0.56 -0.29 19.20
C LEU A 109 0.46 1.12 18.62
N MET A 110 1.43 1.49 17.79
CA MET A 110 1.33 2.70 16.98
C MET A 110 0.83 2.32 15.59
N VAL A 111 -0.48 2.43 15.37
CA VAL A 111 -1.17 1.99 14.15
C VAL A 111 -1.22 3.12 13.13
N LEU A 112 -0.68 2.87 11.94
CA LEU A 112 -0.72 3.81 10.82
C LEU A 112 -1.24 3.15 9.53
N PRO A 113 -2.09 3.85 8.78
CA PRO A 113 -2.31 3.59 7.37
C PRO A 113 -1.00 3.78 6.57
N SER A 114 -0.74 2.87 5.63
CA SER A 114 0.46 2.90 4.77
C SER A 114 0.41 3.93 3.65
N ASP A 115 -0.71 4.62 3.49
CA ASP A 115 -1.10 5.39 2.32
C ASP A 115 -1.37 6.87 2.63
N HIS A 116 -0.85 7.38 3.75
CA HIS A 116 -0.94 8.77 4.18
C HIS A 116 0.39 9.52 4.06
N ILE A 117 0.31 10.80 3.70
CA ILE A 117 1.43 11.76 3.77
C ILE A 117 1.44 12.42 5.14
N ILE A 118 2.65 12.58 5.67
CA ILE A 118 2.97 13.40 6.83
C ILE A 118 4.26 14.12 6.47
N LEU A 119 4.20 15.44 6.29
CA LEU A 119 5.34 16.25 5.85
C LEU A 119 6.27 16.63 7.01
N ASN A 120 5.74 16.74 8.23
CA ASN A 120 6.50 17.13 9.41
C ASN A 120 6.72 15.94 10.35
N GLU A 121 7.82 15.23 10.13
CA GLU A 121 8.18 14.06 10.93
C GLU A 121 8.45 14.38 12.40
N GLN A 122 9.00 15.56 12.71
CA GLN A 122 9.28 15.95 14.09
C GLN A 122 7.99 16.16 14.89
N ALA A 123 7.00 16.82 14.29
CA ALA A 123 5.67 16.98 14.89
C ALA A 123 5.00 15.61 15.08
N PHE A 124 5.15 14.69 14.13
CA PHE A 124 4.65 13.32 14.24
C PHE A 124 5.27 12.57 15.42
N VAL A 125 6.60 12.55 15.54
CA VAL A 125 7.28 11.87 16.66
C VAL A 125 6.84 12.45 18.00
N LYS A 126 6.74 13.79 18.11
CA LYS A 126 6.24 14.45 19.32
C LYS A 126 4.83 14.00 19.68
N ALA A 127 3.92 13.97 18.70
CA ALA A 127 2.55 13.52 18.90
C ALA A 127 2.48 12.03 19.28
N ALA A 128 3.27 11.17 18.64
CA ALA A 128 3.33 9.74 18.94
C ALA A 128 3.85 9.48 20.36
N CYS A 129 4.89 10.20 20.81
CA CYS A 129 5.40 10.09 22.18
C CYS A 129 4.38 10.58 23.22
N ALA A 130 3.62 11.63 22.93
CA ALA A 130 2.53 12.09 23.79
C ALA A 130 1.40 11.05 23.87
N ALA A 131 1.00 10.50 22.72
CA ALA A 131 0.01 9.45 22.63
C ALA A 131 0.40 8.19 23.40
N ALA A 132 1.68 7.79 23.34
CA ALA A 132 2.19 6.62 24.07
C ALA A 132 2.02 6.77 25.58
N LYS A 133 2.29 7.97 26.13
CA LYS A 133 2.11 8.24 27.57
C LYS A 133 0.64 8.07 28.00
N ILE A 134 -0.29 8.62 27.20
CA ILE A 134 -1.72 8.55 27.51
C ILE A 134 -2.26 7.11 27.33
N ALA A 135 -1.84 6.42 26.26
CA ALA A 135 -2.26 5.05 26.01
C ALA A 135 -1.74 4.06 27.07
N ALA A 136 -0.60 4.34 27.72
CA ALA A 136 -0.09 3.55 28.83
C ALA A 136 -1.06 3.50 30.02
N ASP A 137 -1.89 4.54 30.19
CA ASP A 137 -2.94 4.63 31.20
C ASP A 137 -4.28 3.99 30.74
N ASN A 138 -4.22 3.07 29.77
CA ASN A 138 -5.35 2.31 29.21
C ASN A 138 -6.35 3.16 28.40
N HIS A 139 -5.95 4.33 27.91
CA HIS A 139 -6.72 5.08 26.93
C HIS A 139 -6.50 4.54 25.51
N LEU A 140 -7.53 4.68 24.66
CA LEU A 140 -7.44 4.39 23.23
C LEU A 140 -7.29 5.72 22.49
N VAL A 141 -6.06 6.04 22.08
CA VAL A 141 -5.73 7.36 21.55
C VAL A 141 -5.85 7.37 20.03
N THR A 142 -6.54 8.38 19.50
CA THR A 142 -6.58 8.73 18.07
C THR A 142 -5.97 10.12 17.85
N PHE A 143 -5.58 10.42 16.61
CA PHE A 143 -4.96 11.69 16.23
C PHE A 143 -5.94 12.52 15.41
N GLY A 144 -6.31 13.68 15.94
CA GLY A 144 -7.21 14.63 15.30
C GLY A 144 -6.44 15.70 14.52
N ILE A 145 -6.79 15.90 13.26
CA ILE A 145 -6.24 16.97 12.41
C ILE A 145 -7.21 18.15 12.42
N LYS A 146 -6.70 19.38 12.56
CA LYS A 146 -7.55 20.57 12.50
C LYS A 146 -8.12 20.71 11.08
N PRO A 147 -9.45 20.76 10.91
CA PRO A 147 -10.05 20.97 9.59
C PRO A 147 -9.72 22.38 9.07
N ASP A 148 -9.40 22.47 7.79
CA ASP A 148 -9.24 23.73 7.07
C ASP A 148 -10.35 23.97 6.02
N SER A 149 -11.20 22.95 5.81
CA SER A 149 -12.27 22.93 4.82
C SER A 149 -13.38 21.96 5.25
N PRO A 150 -14.64 22.15 4.78
CA PRO A 150 -15.77 21.27 5.10
C PRO A 150 -15.70 19.97 4.28
N ASN A 151 -14.66 19.16 4.50
CA ASN A 151 -14.41 17.94 3.74
C ASN A 151 -15.44 16.85 4.10
N THR A 152 -16.21 16.36 3.13
CA THR A 152 -17.24 15.31 3.32
C THR A 152 -16.68 13.89 3.17
N GLY A 153 -15.42 13.74 2.81
CA GLY A 153 -14.74 12.46 2.61
C GLY A 153 -14.10 11.90 3.89
N TYR A 154 -13.98 12.71 4.94
CA TYR A 154 -13.34 12.34 6.20
C TYR A 154 -14.34 12.07 7.32
N GLY A 155 -13.92 11.25 8.28
CA GLY A 155 -14.55 11.18 9.59
C GLY A 155 -14.17 12.38 10.44
N TYR A 156 -15.07 12.80 11.32
CA TYR A 156 -14.86 13.89 12.27
C TYR A 156 -14.95 13.37 13.71
N ILE A 157 -14.17 13.99 14.59
CA ILE A 157 -14.07 13.69 16.01
C ILE A 157 -14.45 14.97 16.75
N ARG A 158 -15.52 14.91 17.54
CA ARG A 158 -15.86 15.98 18.47
C ARG A 158 -15.07 15.80 19.75
N ARG A 159 -14.24 16.77 20.11
CA ARG A 159 -13.53 16.75 21.40
C ARG A 159 -14.50 17.02 22.55
N GLY A 160 -14.24 16.36 23.67
CA GLY A 160 -14.91 16.56 24.95
C GLY A 160 -14.05 17.37 25.92
N SER A 161 -14.06 16.93 27.18
CA SER A 161 -13.26 17.52 28.26
C SER A 161 -11.76 17.35 28.05
N THR A 162 -10.99 18.33 28.52
CA THR A 162 -9.52 18.28 28.51
C THR A 162 -9.00 17.20 29.46
N ILE A 163 -8.09 16.36 28.95
CA ILE A 163 -7.30 15.40 29.74
C ILE A 163 -5.92 15.98 30.05
N SER A 164 -5.28 16.61 29.07
CA SER A 164 -3.97 17.25 29.22
C SER A 164 -3.86 18.45 28.28
N GLU A 165 -3.62 19.64 28.84
CA GLU A 165 -3.34 20.84 28.04
C GLU A 165 -1.97 20.77 27.37
N GLU A 166 -0.96 20.22 28.07
CA GLU A 166 0.41 20.09 27.56
C GLU A 166 0.48 19.26 26.28
N CYS A 167 -0.28 18.17 26.24
CA CYS A 167 -0.34 17.26 25.09
C CYS A 167 -1.50 17.57 24.14
N ALA A 168 -2.28 18.62 24.41
CA ALA A 168 -3.53 18.95 23.70
C ALA A 168 -4.42 17.71 23.49
N ALA A 169 -4.70 17.02 24.59
CA ALA A 169 -5.45 15.77 24.64
C ALA A 169 -6.83 15.97 25.29
N TYR A 170 -7.85 15.41 24.67
CA TYR A 170 -9.26 15.54 25.07
C TYR A 170 -9.96 14.19 25.04
N THR A 171 -10.97 14.01 25.89
CA THR A 171 -11.91 12.89 25.71
C THR A 171 -12.61 13.01 24.35
N VAL A 172 -13.09 11.90 23.81
CA VAL A 172 -13.92 11.95 22.60
C VAL A 172 -15.39 11.97 22.99
N GLN A 173 -16.13 12.97 22.52
CA GLN A 173 -17.57 13.09 22.76
C GLN A 173 -18.39 12.37 21.69
N ALA A 174 -17.94 12.41 20.43
CA ALA A 174 -18.62 11.75 19.32
C ALA A 174 -17.67 11.55 18.14
N PHE A 175 -17.92 10.51 17.35
CA PHE A 175 -17.41 10.37 15.99
C PHE A 175 -18.56 10.56 15.00
N VAL A 176 -18.25 11.18 13.86
CA VAL A 176 -19.19 11.40 12.76
C VAL A 176 -18.50 11.04 11.45
N GLU A 177 -18.86 9.93 10.84
CA GLU A 177 -18.24 9.48 9.59
C GLU A 177 -18.89 10.16 8.38
N LYS A 178 -18.07 10.83 7.54
CA LYS A 178 -18.45 11.37 6.22
C LYS A 178 -19.78 12.16 6.23
N PRO A 179 -19.83 13.27 6.99
CA PRO A 179 -21.02 14.12 7.03
C PRO A 179 -21.33 14.76 5.66
N ASP A 180 -22.56 15.25 5.50
CA ASP A 180 -22.88 16.13 4.37
C ASP A 180 -22.16 17.49 4.51
N HIS A 181 -22.12 18.26 3.42
CA HIS A 181 -21.37 19.51 3.35
C HIS A 181 -21.85 20.55 4.39
N ALA A 182 -23.16 20.68 4.59
CA ALA A 182 -23.72 21.65 5.54
C ALA A 182 -23.34 21.29 6.98
N THR A 183 -23.36 20.00 7.30
CA THR A 183 -22.93 19.47 8.59
C THR A 183 -21.42 19.68 8.78
N ALA A 184 -20.60 19.40 7.77
CA ALA A 184 -19.16 19.64 7.81
C ALA A 184 -18.83 21.13 8.02
N GLU A 185 -19.55 22.04 7.36
CA GLU A 185 -19.41 23.49 7.55
C GLU A 185 -19.73 23.90 9.00
N SER A 186 -20.80 23.36 9.58
CA SER A 186 -21.13 23.60 10.98
C SER A 186 -20.05 23.11 11.96
N PHE A 187 -19.32 22.04 11.60
CA PHE A 187 -18.22 21.52 12.42
C PHE A 187 -17.01 22.45 12.42
N LEU A 188 -16.74 23.11 11.29
CA LEU A 188 -15.69 24.12 11.18
C LEU A 188 -16.01 25.34 12.04
N ASP A 189 -17.26 25.81 11.97
CA ASP A 189 -17.72 26.97 12.73
C ASP A 189 -17.69 26.73 14.26
N ASP A 190 -18.00 25.51 14.70
CA ASP A 190 -17.94 25.11 16.12
C ASP A 190 -16.49 25.11 16.66
N GLY A 191 -15.51 24.73 15.84
CA GLY A 191 -14.09 24.67 16.22
C GLY A 191 -13.73 23.57 17.24
N GLY A 192 -14.71 22.77 17.68
CA GLY A 192 -14.55 21.60 18.54
C GLY A 192 -14.36 20.28 17.79
N TYR A 193 -14.31 20.32 16.46
CA TYR A 193 -14.22 19.13 15.61
C TYR A 193 -12.85 19.00 14.94
N TYR A 194 -12.39 17.76 14.82
CA TYR A 194 -11.13 17.38 14.19
C TYR A 194 -11.36 16.29 13.16
N TRP A 195 -10.63 16.28 12.06
CA TRP A 195 -10.64 15.12 11.16
C TRP A 195 -9.98 13.92 11.83
N ASN A 196 -10.61 12.76 11.67
CA ASN A 196 -10.04 11.48 12.05
C ASN A 196 -8.93 11.11 11.06
N SER A 197 -7.68 11.08 11.53
CA SER A 197 -6.53 10.74 10.68
C SER A 197 -6.40 9.25 10.38
N GLY A 198 -7.19 8.39 11.02
CA GLY A 198 -7.07 6.93 10.94
C GLY A 198 -5.81 6.36 11.62
N MET A 199 -5.04 7.20 12.33
CA MET A 199 -3.91 6.78 13.16
C MET A 199 -4.37 6.52 14.60
N PHE A 200 -3.76 5.54 15.26
CA PHE A 200 -4.08 5.18 16.64
C PHE A 200 -2.84 4.84 17.46
N MET A 201 -2.88 5.17 18.75
CA MET A 201 -1.96 4.63 19.75
C MET A 201 -2.78 3.89 20.80
N LEU A 202 -2.58 2.58 20.89
CA LEU A 202 -3.44 1.69 21.67
C LEU A 202 -2.58 0.79 22.55
N LYS A 203 -2.94 0.61 23.82
CA LYS A 203 -2.40 -0.53 24.56
C LYS A 203 -3.05 -1.81 24.05
N ALA A 204 -2.25 -2.78 23.62
CA ALA A 204 -2.73 -3.99 22.93
C ALA A 204 -3.75 -4.76 23.77
N SER A 205 -3.50 -4.90 25.08
CA SER A 205 -4.42 -5.56 26.02
C SER A 205 -5.75 -4.81 26.14
N THR A 206 -5.71 -3.50 26.32
CA THR A 206 -6.89 -2.63 26.43
C THR A 206 -7.73 -2.66 25.16
N TYR A 207 -7.09 -2.66 23.99
CA TYR A 207 -7.80 -2.77 22.72
C TYR A 207 -8.53 -4.12 22.61
N MET A 208 -7.86 -5.23 22.95
CA MET A 208 -8.49 -6.55 22.93
C MET A 208 -9.63 -6.67 23.96
N GLU A 209 -9.50 -6.07 25.14
CA GLU A 209 -10.58 -6.01 26.15
C GLU A 209 -11.83 -5.30 25.60
N GLU A 210 -11.65 -4.11 25.01
CA GLU A 210 -12.76 -3.34 24.46
C GLU A 210 -13.38 -4.01 23.22
N LEU A 211 -12.55 -4.64 22.39
CA LEU A 211 -13.02 -5.43 21.26
C LEU A 211 -13.83 -6.65 21.73
N GLN A 212 -13.38 -7.37 22.76
CA GLN A 212 -14.13 -8.48 23.35
C GLN A 212 -15.48 -8.03 23.94
N ARG A 213 -15.55 -6.81 24.47
CA ARG A 213 -16.77 -6.22 25.02
C ARG A 213 -17.77 -5.83 23.94
N PHE A 214 -17.30 -5.22 22.85
CA PHE A 214 -18.17 -4.60 21.84
C PHE A 214 -18.40 -5.46 20.59
N GLU A 215 -17.38 -6.20 20.18
CA GLU A 215 -17.35 -7.06 19.00
C GLU A 215 -16.71 -8.44 19.35
N PRO A 216 -17.32 -9.22 20.28
CA PRO A 216 -16.74 -10.48 20.77
C PRO A 216 -16.43 -11.49 19.67
N GLU A 217 -17.22 -11.48 18.58
CA GLU A 217 -16.99 -12.37 17.45
C GLU A 217 -15.75 -11.99 16.65
N VAL A 218 -15.43 -10.69 16.51
CA VAL A 218 -14.18 -10.23 15.88
C VAL A 218 -12.99 -10.72 16.70
N ALA A 219 -13.01 -10.51 18.03
CA ALA A 219 -11.94 -10.94 18.92
C ALA A 219 -11.72 -12.47 18.85
N ARG A 220 -12.80 -13.25 19.01
CA ARG A 220 -12.75 -14.72 19.00
C ARG A 220 -12.24 -15.29 17.68
N GLN A 221 -12.72 -14.77 16.54
CA GLN A 221 -12.32 -15.28 15.23
C GLN A 221 -10.92 -14.80 14.83
N ALA A 222 -10.49 -13.60 15.25
CA ALA A 222 -9.11 -13.16 15.09
C ALA A 222 -8.14 -14.07 15.84
N GLU A 223 -8.46 -14.43 17.09
CA GLU A 223 -7.68 -15.40 17.87
C GLU A 223 -7.62 -16.78 17.19
N ALA A 224 -8.78 -17.28 16.73
CA ALA A 224 -8.86 -18.57 16.03
C ALA A 224 -8.03 -18.57 14.74
N ALA A 225 -8.14 -17.52 13.92
CA ALA A 225 -7.39 -17.38 12.67
C ALA A 225 -5.88 -17.28 12.90
N LEU A 226 -5.45 -16.62 13.98
CA LEU A 226 -4.05 -16.54 14.36
C LEU A 226 -3.54 -17.86 14.96
N HIS A 227 -4.39 -18.63 15.65
CA HIS A 227 -4.05 -19.95 16.16
C HIS A 227 -3.88 -20.98 15.04
N ALA A 228 -4.75 -20.92 14.02
CA ALA A 228 -4.69 -21.73 12.81
C ALA A 228 -3.64 -21.24 11.79
N ALA A 229 -2.91 -20.17 12.10
CA ALA A 229 -1.96 -19.57 11.18
C ALA A 229 -0.77 -20.49 10.88
N THR A 230 -0.29 -20.42 9.65
CA THR A 230 0.98 -21.04 9.26
C THR A 230 2.06 -19.97 9.20
N CYS A 231 3.21 -20.25 9.82
CA CYS A 231 4.36 -19.36 9.79
C CYS A 231 5.42 -19.94 8.86
N ASP A 232 5.87 -19.15 7.88
CA ASP A 232 7.09 -19.41 7.13
C ASP A 232 8.20 -18.44 7.58
N ALA A 233 9.35 -18.44 6.89
CA ALA A 233 10.49 -17.62 7.31
C ALA A 233 10.21 -16.11 7.31
N ASP A 234 9.29 -15.65 6.45
CA ASP A 234 9.04 -14.24 6.20
C ASP A 234 7.60 -13.81 6.58
N PHE A 235 6.65 -14.75 6.67
CA PHE A 235 5.21 -14.44 6.76
C PHE A 235 4.45 -15.26 7.81
N ILE A 236 3.45 -14.60 8.42
CA ILE A 236 2.37 -15.23 9.19
C ILE A 236 1.13 -15.26 8.30
N ARG A 237 0.70 -16.44 7.86
CA ARG A 237 -0.48 -16.64 7.00
C ARG A 237 -1.65 -17.07 7.86
N LEU A 238 -2.66 -16.22 7.98
CA LEU A 238 -3.82 -16.51 8.82
C LEU A 238 -4.64 -17.70 8.29
N GLY A 239 -5.27 -18.43 9.19
CA GLY A 239 -6.21 -19.49 8.84
C GLY A 239 -7.37 -18.92 8.01
N GLU A 240 -7.49 -19.36 6.76
CA GLU A 240 -8.44 -18.79 5.80
C GLU A 240 -9.89 -19.03 6.21
N ALA A 241 -10.21 -20.24 6.68
CA ALA A 241 -11.55 -20.61 7.09
C ALA A 241 -12.02 -19.76 8.29
N GLU A 242 -11.17 -19.62 9.30
CA GLU A 242 -11.45 -18.83 10.51
C GLU A 242 -11.53 -17.34 10.18
N PHE A 243 -10.59 -16.81 9.39
CA PHE A 243 -10.57 -15.40 9.04
C PHE A 243 -11.77 -15.00 8.16
N SER A 244 -12.29 -15.94 7.35
CA SER A 244 -13.50 -15.72 6.55
C SER A 244 -14.76 -15.50 7.39
N ALA A 245 -14.77 -15.99 8.63
CA ALA A 245 -15.87 -15.79 9.56
C ALA A 245 -15.77 -14.47 10.33
N VAL A 246 -14.65 -13.75 10.25
CA VAL A 246 -14.47 -12.47 10.93
C VAL A 246 -15.39 -11.40 10.32
N PRO A 247 -16.16 -10.66 11.12
CA PRO A 247 -16.94 -9.52 10.63
C PRO A 247 -16.06 -8.47 9.92
N ASN A 248 -16.57 -7.92 8.81
CA ASN A 248 -15.89 -6.86 8.06
C ASN A 248 -16.26 -5.49 8.65
N ILE A 249 -15.44 -4.97 9.56
CA ILE A 249 -15.74 -3.75 10.34
C ILE A 249 -14.49 -2.93 10.64
N SER A 250 -14.58 -1.60 10.59
CA SER A 250 -13.46 -0.72 10.97
C SER A 250 -13.37 -0.56 12.48
N ILE A 251 -12.18 -0.22 12.99
CA ILE A 251 -11.96 0.08 14.40
C ILE A 251 -12.81 1.26 14.89
N ASP A 252 -13.09 2.22 14.01
CA ASP A 252 -13.90 3.40 14.30
C ASP A 252 -15.29 2.99 14.79
N TYR A 253 -15.97 2.11 14.05
CA TYR A 253 -17.28 1.57 14.41
C TYR A 253 -17.23 0.50 15.50
N ALA A 254 -16.25 -0.41 15.43
CA ALA A 254 -16.16 -1.54 16.33
C ALA A 254 -15.90 -1.12 17.78
N VAL A 255 -15.05 -0.10 17.98
CA VAL A 255 -14.53 0.27 19.29
C VAL A 255 -14.64 1.77 19.56
N MET A 256 -14.09 2.61 18.68
CA MET A 256 -13.87 4.03 19.01
C MET A 256 -15.17 4.81 19.24
N GLU A 257 -16.23 4.51 18.48
CA GLU A 257 -17.56 5.11 18.66
C GLU A 257 -18.27 4.69 19.95
N ARG A 258 -17.84 3.59 20.58
CA ARG A 258 -18.58 2.92 21.66
C ARG A 258 -17.86 2.96 23.00
N THR A 259 -16.54 3.12 22.97
CA THR A 259 -15.69 3.12 24.17
C THR A 259 -15.76 4.44 24.93
N ASP A 260 -15.70 4.36 26.26
CA ASP A 260 -15.51 5.50 27.16
C ASP A 260 -14.01 5.84 27.37
N ARG A 261 -13.10 5.05 26.80
CA ARG A 261 -11.64 5.22 26.91
C ARG A 261 -11.03 6.02 25.76
N ALA A 262 -11.83 6.48 24.80
CA ALA A 262 -11.35 7.19 23.61
C ALA A 262 -10.80 8.58 23.95
N VAL A 263 -9.60 8.85 23.46
CA VAL A 263 -8.92 10.14 23.60
C VAL A 263 -8.47 10.63 22.24
N VAL A 264 -8.68 11.91 21.95
CA VAL A 264 -8.11 12.57 20.78
C VAL A 264 -6.96 13.48 21.19
N ILE A 265 -5.81 13.27 20.57
CA ILE A 265 -4.71 14.25 20.59
C ILE A 265 -4.79 15.10 19.33
N THR A 266 -4.73 16.40 19.50
CA THR A 266 -4.69 17.32 18.35
C THR A 266 -3.28 17.33 17.77
N ALA A 267 -3.13 16.81 16.55
CA ALA A 267 -1.85 16.70 15.88
C ALA A 267 -1.68 17.89 14.91
N SER A 268 -1.24 19.01 15.48
CA SER A 268 -0.99 20.24 14.72
C SER A 268 0.29 20.13 13.90
N ASP A 269 0.34 20.88 12.78
CA ASP A 269 1.52 21.06 11.94
C ASP A 269 2.12 19.78 11.33
N LEU A 270 1.36 18.68 11.25
CA LEU A 270 1.81 17.44 10.63
C LEU A 270 2.02 17.56 9.11
N GLY A 271 1.31 18.47 8.46
CA GLY A 271 1.14 18.44 6.99
C GLY A 271 0.53 17.11 6.54
N TRP A 272 -0.50 16.66 7.26
CA TRP A 272 -1.15 15.37 7.01
C TRP A 272 -2.09 15.44 5.79
N ASN A 273 -2.09 14.39 4.97
CA ASN A 273 -3.04 14.21 3.87
C ASN A 273 -3.26 12.73 3.58
N ASP A 274 -4.51 12.29 3.36
CA ASP A 274 -4.86 10.89 3.08
C ASP A 274 -4.69 10.48 1.60
N ILE A 275 -4.40 11.44 0.74
CA ILE A 275 -4.36 11.33 -0.73
C ILE A 275 -5.57 10.55 -1.27
N GLY A 276 -6.76 11.13 -1.06
CA GLY A 276 -8.00 10.57 -1.60
C GLY A 276 -8.20 10.78 -3.11
N SER A 277 -7.47 11.73 -3.74
CA SER A 277 -7.67 12.11 -5.16
C SER A 277 -6.46 12.80 -5.78
N TRP A 278 -6.48 12.96 -7.11
CA TRP A 278 -5.50 13.78 -7.82
C TRP A 278 -5.54 15.26 -7.44
N ALA A 279 -6.71 15.80 -7.07
CA ALA A 279 -6.81 17.18 -6.60
C ALA A 279 -5.99 17.39 -5.31
N SER A 280 -6.02 16.42 -4.39
CA SER A 280 -5.24 16.42 -3.16
C SER A 280 -3.73 16.41 -3.43
N LEU A 281 -3.28 15.68 -4.46
CA LEU A 281 -1.88 15.71 -4.89
C LEU A 281 -1.47 17.05 -5.50
N ALA A 282 -2.37 17.68 -6.27
CA ALA A 282 -2.12 18.99 -6.86
C ALA A 282 -2.07 20.12 -5.82
N GLU A 283 -2.63 19.93 -4.64
CA GLU A 283 -2.55 20.90 -3.53
C GLU A 283 -1.18 20.91 -2.86
N ILE A 284 -0.60 19.72 -2.67
CA ILE A 284 0.69 19.54 -1.97
C ILE A 284 1.91 19.62 -2.89
N ALA A 285 1.69 19.62 -4.21
CA ALA A 285 2.77 19.72 -5.19
C ALA A 285 3.28 21.16 -5.32
N ASP A 286 4.58 21.30 -5.62
CA ASP A 286 5.17 22.57 -5.98
C ASP A 286 4.54 23.08 -7.28
N LYS A 287 4.23 24.38 -7.32
CA LYS A 287 3.55 25.04 -8.44
C LYS A 287 4.45 26.10 -9.07
N ASP A 288 4.32 26.28 -10.37
CA ASP A 288 4.87 27.42 -11.10
C ASP A 288 4.02 28.69 -10.93
N ASP A 289 4.44 29.79 -11.56
CA ASP A 289 3.78 31.10 -11.50
C ASP A 289 2.37 31.10 -12.09
N ASP A 290 2.06 30.15 -12.98
CA ASP A 290 0.74 29.96 -13.60
C ASP A 290 -0.15 28.97 -12.81
N GLY A 291 0.33 28.53 -11.63
CA GLY A 291 -0.38 27.62 -10.74
C GLY A 291 -0.33 26.15 -11.16
N ASN A 292 0.56 25.79 -12.09
CA ASN A 292 0.70 24.42 -12.57
C ASN A 292 1.66 23.59 -11.71
N ALA A 293 1.28 22.36 -11.41
CA ALA A 293 2.14 21.34 -10.85
C ALA A 293 2.60 20.39 -11.98
N LEU A 294 3.87 20.48 -12.36
CA LEU A 294 4.44 19.76 -13.51
C LEU A 294 5.45 18.71 -13.02
N LEU A 295 5.21 17.43 -13.33
CA LEU A 295 6.07 16.32 -12.95
C LEU A 295 6.45 15.49 -14.18
N GLY A 296 7.75 15.23 -14.37
CA GLY A 296 8.27 14.47 -15.50
C GLY A 296 8.59 15.33 -16.72
N ASP A 297 8.55 14.73 -17.90
CA ASP A 297 8.84 15.41 -19.17
C ASP A 297 7.58 16.14 -19.68
N VAL A 298 7.44 17.41 -19.29
CA VAL A 298 6.24 18.22 -19.57
C VAL A 298 6.60 19.54 -20.23
N LEU A 299 5.90 19.86 -21.32
CA LEU A 299 5.99 21.15 -22.00
C LEU A 299 4.63 21.87 -21.95
N THR A 300 4.64 23.13 -21.57
CA THR A 300 3.41 23.93 -21.43
C THR A 300 3.49 25.20 -22.28
N TYR A 301 2.35 25.62 -22.80
CA TYR A 301 2.18 26.91 -23.48
C TYR A 301 0.77 27.42 -23.23
N ASP A 302 0.62 28.53 -22.51
CA ASP A 302 -0.71 29.03 -22.09
C ASP A 302 -1.52 27.97 -21.31
N THR A 303 -0.88 27.34 -20.33
CA THR A 303 -1.49 26.35 -19.43
C THR A 303 -1.56 26.92 -18.02
N ARG A 304 -2.71 26.81 -17.35
CA ARG A 304 -2.94 27.38 -16.01
C ARG A 304 -3.60 26.36 -15.07
N ASN A 305 -3.29 26.48 -13.77
CA ASN A 305 -3.90 25.70 -12.69
C ASN A 305 -3.92 24.16 -12.91
N ALA A 306 -3.01 23.64 -13.73
CA ALA A 306 -3.02 22.24 -14.15
C ALA A 306 -2.11 21.35 -13.28
N TYR A 307 -2.51 20.11 -13.06
CA TYR A 307 -1.61 19.06 -12.57
C TYR A 307 -1.25 18.16 -13.75
N VAL A 308 0.00 18.16 -14.17
CA VAL A 308 0.47 17.34 -15.28
C VAL A 308 1.58 16.42 -14.80
N ARG A 309 1.36 15.11 -14.93
CA ARG A 309 2.32 14.09 -14.53
C ARG A 309 2.61 13.15 -15.70
N ALA A 310 3.84 13.17 -16.18
CA ALA A 310 4.36 12.34 -17.25
C ALA A 310 5.31 11.28 -16.68
N GLU A 311 4.89 10.01 -16.68
CA GLU A 311 5.72 8.91 -16.14
C GLU A 311 6.53 8.18 -17.24
N HIS A 312 6.05 8.15 -18.49
CA HIS A 312 6.69 7.37 -19.55
C HIS A 312 6.96 8.18 -20.82
N ARG A 313 6.01 8.98 -21.32
CA ARG A 313 6.17 9.81 -22.53
C ARG A 313 6.04 11.28 -22.19
N MET A 314 6.67 12.13 -23.01
CA MET A 314 6.52 13.58 -22.91
C MET A 314 5.04 13.99 -23.07
N VAL A 315 4.57 14.90 -22.22
CA VAL A 315 3.23 15.50 -22.31
C VAL A 315 3.36 16.99 -22.68
N ALA A 316 2.66 17.41 -23.73
CA ALA A 316 2.58 18.82 -24.13
C ALA A 316 1.15 19.35 -23.91
N THR A 317 1.02 20.56 -23.36
CA THR A 317 -0.27 21.23 -23.13
C THR A 317 -0.27 22.62 -23.74
N ILE A 318 -1.39 22.98 -24.39
CA ILE A 318 -1.57 24.26 -25.08
C ILE A 318 -2.97 24.82 -24.80
N GLY A 319 -3.08 25.98 -24.17
CA GLY A 319 -4.35 26.68 -23.98
C GLY A 319 -5.35 25.97 -23.06
N VAL A 320 -4.88 25.25 -22.04
CA VAL A 320 -5.73 24.48 -21.12
C VAL A 320 -5.69 25.05 -19.70
N ASP A 321 -6.81 24.98 -18.99
CA ASP A 321 -6.94 25.48 -17.62
C ASP A 321 -7.63 24.43 -16.73
N ASN A 322 -7.16 24.34 -15.49
CA ASN A 322 -7.76 23.54 -14.40
C ASN A 322 -7.93 22.04 -14.73
N LEU A 323 -6.93 21.46 -15.41
CA LEU A 323 -6.90 20.05 -15.76
C LEU A 323 -5.96 19.23 -14.88
N VAL A 324 -6.32 17.98 -14.66
CA VAL A 324 -5.44 16.91 -14.20
C VAL A 324 -5.15 16.02 -15.41
N ILE A 325 -3.87 15.91 -15.76
CA ILE A 325 -3.36 15.07 -16.83
C ILE A 325 -2.33 14.12 -16.24
N VAL A 326 -2.58 12.83 -16.32
CA VAL A 326 -1.67 11.79 -15.82
C VAL A 326 -1.42 10.78 -16.91
N GLU A 327 -0.19 10.73 -17.39
CA GLU A 327 0.30 9.79 -18.40
C GLU A 327 1.09 8.68 -17.73
N THR A 328 0.72 7.44 -18.03
CA THR A 328 1.52 6.23 -17.80
C THR A 328 1.77 5.54 -19.12
N ALA A 329 2.68 4.56 -19.12
CA ALA A 329 3.09 3.83 -20.32
C ALA A 329 1.93 3.26 -21.16
N ASP A 330 0.84 2.86 -20.49
CA ASP A 330 -0.31 2.15 -21.01
C ASP A 330 -1.60 2.98 -21.05
N ALA A 331 -1.72 4.08 -20.31
CA ALA A 331 -2.95 4.84 -20.19
C ALA A 331 -2.72 6.33 -19.90
N VAL A 332 -3.67 7.17 -20.34
CA VAL A 332 -3.69 8.60 -20.04
C VAL A 332 -5.03 8.96 -19.43
N LEU A 333 -5.01 9.61 -18.27
CA LEU A 333 -6.18 10.26 -17.68
C LEU A 333 -6.10 11.75 -17.97
N VAL A 334 -7.19 12.30 -18.50
CA VAL A 334 -7.43 13.74 -18.58
C VAL A 334 -8.77 14.02 -17.91
N ALA A 335 -8.76 14.84 -16.88
CA ALA A 335 -9.97 15.22 -16.16
C ALA A 335 -9.91 16.69 -15.74
N HIS A 336 -11.06 17.36 -15.71
CA HIS A 336 -11.15 18.63 -15.00
C HIS A 336 -10.93 18.39 -13.50
N ARG A 337 -10.22 19.30 -12.81
CA ARG A 337 -9.81 19.13 -11.41
C ARG A 337 -10.98 18.81 -10.46
N ASP A 338 -12.11 19.48 -10.65
CA ASP A 338 -13.33 19.29 -9.84
C ASP A 338 -14.01 17.92 -10.04
N LYS A 339 -13.61 17.16 -11.07
CA LYS A 339 -14.17 15.84 -11.41
C LYS A 339 -13.22 14.70 -11.08
N THR A 340 -12.10 14.96 -10.41
CA THR A 340 -11.11 13.92 -10.07
C THR A 340 -11.65 12.79 -9.19
N GLN A 341 -12.69 13.03 -8.40
CA GLN A 341 -13.38 11.99 -7.63
C GLN A 341 -14.13 10.98 -8.51
N ASP A 342 -14.46 11.35 -9.76
CA ASP A 342 -15.19 10.50 -10.70
C ASP A 342 -14.28 9.47 -11.41
N VAL A 343 -12.96 9.48 -11.17
CA VAL A 343 -12.02 8.47 -11.70
C VAL A 343 -12.47 7.04 -11.37
N LYS A 344 -13.11 6.84 -10.21
CA LYS A 344 -13.70 5.55 -9.83
C LYS A 344 -14.68 5.00 -10.88
N LYS A 345 -15.45 5.86 -11.55
CA LYS A 345 -16.43 5.47 -12.58
C LYS A 345 -15.73 4.90 -13.82
N ILE A 346 -14.55 5.43 -14.17
CA ILE A 346 -13.72 4.88 -15.24
C ILE A 346 -13.21 3.49 -14.85
N VAL A 347 -12.69 3.34 -13.63
CA VAL A 347 -12.21 2.02 -13.14
C VAL A 347 -13.33 0.98 -13.13
N GLU A 348 -14.54 1.36 -12.67
CA GLU A 348 -15.73 0.50 -12.71
C GLU A 348 -16.08 0.08 -14.15
N SER A 349 -16.04 1.02 -15.10
CA SER A 349 -16.29 0.72 -16.52
C SER A 349 -15.22 -0.20 -17.13
N LEU A 350 -13.93 0.02 -16.81
CA LEU A 350 -12.84 -0.85 -17.24
C LEU A 350 -13.06 -2.28 -16.75
N ASN A 351 -13.36 -2.45 -15.45
CA ASN A 351 -13.67 -3.74 -14.85
C ASN A 351 -14.86 -4.43 -15.53
N ALA A 352 -15.96 -3.69 -15.74
CA ALA A 352 -17.17 -4.21 -16.38
C ALA A 352 -16.92 -4.65 -17.83
N SER A 353 -15.98 -4.00 -18.53
CA SER A 353 -15.58 -4.35 -19.90
C SER A 353 -14.51 -5.45 -19.98
N GLY A 354 -14.05 -6.00 -18.85
CA GLY A 354 -13.00 -7.01 -18.80
C GLY A 354 -11.61 -6.49 -19.19
N ARG A 355 -11.41 -5.17 -19.15
CA ARG A 355 -10.16 -4.51 -19.50
C ARG A 355 -9.13 -4.63 -18.37
N HIS A 356 -7.86 -4.78 -18.74
CA HIS A 356 -6.79 -5.04 -17.78
C HIS A 356 -6.14 -3.77 -17.20
N GLU A 357 -6.39 -2.59 -17.78
CA GLU A 357 -5.81 -1.31 -17.33
C GLU A 357 -6.29 -0.86 -15.95
N SER A 358 -7.24 -1.53 -15.32
CA SER A 358 -7.61 -1.30 -13.92
C SER A 358 -6.88 -2.23 -12.95
N ILE A 359 -6.39 -3.37 -13.43
CA ILE A 359 -5.88 -4.48 -12.60
C ILE A 359 -4.36 -4.61 -12.73
N THR A 360 -3.87 -4.67 -13.96
CA THR A 360 -2.48 -5.00 -14.26
C THR A 360 -1.66 -3.72 -14.35
N HIS A 361 -0.64 -3.63 -13.50
CA HIS A 361 0.42 -2.64 -13.68
C HIS A 361 1.45 -3.21 -14.67
N ARG A 362 1.97 -2.38 -15.58
CA ARG A 362 2.91 -2.84 -16.63
C ARG A 362 4.10 -3.57 -16.03
N ARG A 363 4.59 -3.08 -14.89
CA ARG A 363 5.65 -3.69 -14.07
C ARG A 363 5.08 -4.44 -12.88
N VAL A 364 5.54 -5.66 -12.67
CA VAL A 364 5.05 -6.61 -11.66
C VAL A 364 6.22 -7.12 -10.83
N VAL A 365 6.18 -6.85 -9.51
CA VAL A 365 7.24 -7.23 -8.56
C VAL A 365 7.13 -8.70 -8.13
N ARG A 366 8.27 -9.36 -7.98
CA ARG A 366 8.43 -10.75 -7.57
C ARG A 366 9.58 -10.90 -6.56
N PRO A 367 9.65 -12.00 -5.80
CA PRO A 367 10.74 -12.25 -4.84
C PRO A 367 12.13 -12.23 -5.45
N TRP A 368 12.21 -12.60 -6.73
CA TRP A 368 13.47 -12.68 -7.47
C TRP A 368 13.81 -11.40 -8.22
N GLY A 369 12.96 -10.36 -8.19
CA GLY A 369 13.11 -9.15 -8.98
C GLY A 369 11.77 -8.66 -9.53
N ASP A 370 11.65 -8.42 -10.83
CA ASP A 370 10.40 -7.98 -11.45
C ASP A 370 10.34 -8.28 -12.95
N TYR A 371 9.16 -8.18 -13.53
CA TYR A 371 9.01 -8.14 -14.99
C TYR A 371 8.10 -6.99 -15.42
N GLU A 372 8.29 -6.53 -16.66
CA GLU A 372 7.49 -5.51 -17.31
C GLU A 372 7.02 -5.97 -18.69
N GLY A 373 5.71 -5.90 -18.98
CA GLY A 373 5.19 -6.16 -20.32
C GLY A 373 5.53 -5.01 -21.28
N LEU A 374 6.35 -5.25 -22.29
CA LEU A 374 6.79 -4.21 -23.23
C LEU A 374 5.83 -4.03 -24.41
N ASP A 375 5.40 -5.14 -25.01
CA ASP A 375 4.54 -5.18 -26.19
C ASP A 375 3.73 -6.49 -26.22
N GLN A 376 2.58 -6.48 -26.89
CA GLN A 376 1.69 -7.63 -27.01
C GLN A 376 0.88 -7.57 -28.30
N GLY A 377 0.78 -8.70 -28.99
CA GLY A 377 -0.12 -8.89 -30.12
C GLY A 377 -0.81 -10.26 -30.06
N ASP A 378 -1.55 -10.59 -31.12
CA ASP A 378 -2.41 -11.79 -31.16
C ASP A 378 -1.67 -13.11 -30.87
N ARG A 379 -0.37 -13.18 -31.20
CA ARG A 379 0.45 -14.40 -31.10
C ARG A 379 1.76 -14.22 -30.37
N PHE A 380 2.02 -13.04 -29.81
CA PHE A 380 3.26 -12.77 -29.09
C PHE A 380 3.06 -11.85 -27.89
N GLN A 381 3.97 -11.99 -26.93
CA GLN A 381 4.10 -11.07 -25.80
C GLN A 381 5.58 -10.84 -25.53
N VAL A 382 5.99 -9.59 -25.35
CA VAL A 382 7.36 -9.22 -25.02
C VAL A 382 7.41 -8.74 -23.58
N LYS A 383 8.31 -9.30 -22.78
CA LYS A 383 8.56 -8.88 -21.41
C LYS A 383 10.02 -8.47 -21.23
N ARG A 384 10.25 -7.44 -20.43
CA ARG A 384 11.55 -7.20 -19.80
C ARG A 384 11.53 -7.87 -18.43
N ILE A 385 12.49 -8.73 -18.13
CA ILE A 385 12.60 -9.42 -16.85
C ILE A 385 13.90 -8.96 -16.19
N VAL A 386 13.81 -8.55 -14.92
CA VAL A 386 14.95 -8.17 -14.09
C VAL A 386 15.07 -9.17 -12.94
N VAL A 387 16.20 -9.85 -12.82
CA VAL A 387 16.48 -10.80 -11.74
C VAL A 387 17.58 -10.26 -10.84
N ASN A 388 17.30 -10.17 -9.55
CA ASN A 388 18.23 -9.71 -8.53
C ASN A 388 19.44 -10.65 -8.41
N PRO A 389 20.62 -10.14 -8.00
CA PRO A 389 21.81 -10.95 -7.75
C PRO A 389 21.52 -12.15 -6.84
N GLY A 390 21.91 -13.36 -7.27
CA GLY A 390 21.71 -14.61 -6.52
C GLY A 390 20.27 -15.14 -6.51
N ALA A 391 19.31 -14.45 -7.13
CA ALA A 391 17.93 -14.89 -7.22
C ALA A 391 17.66 -15.75 -8.46
N GLN A 392 16.53 -16.45 -8.46
CA GLN A 392 16.11 -17.31 -9.56
C GLN A 392 14.59 -17.39 -9.71
N LEU A 393 14.14 -17.75 -10.90
CA LEU A 393 12.75 -18.10 -11.16
C LEU A 393 12.47 -19.54 -10.73
N SER A 394 11.19 -19.90 -10.61
CA SER A 394 10.79 -21.30 -10.39
C SER A 394 11.20 -22.17 -11.58
N LEU A 395 11.45 -23.46 -11.35
CA LEU A 395 11.54 -24.40 -12.46
C LEU A 395 10.13 -24.58 -13.01
N GLN A 396 9.95 -24.26 -14.28
CA GLN A 396 8.62 -24.18 -14.88
C GLN A 396 8.59 -24.72 -16.30
N MET A 397 7.37 -24.87 -16.83
CA MET A 397 7.10 -25.28 -18.21
C MET A 397 5.80 -24.61 -18.68
N HIS A 398 5.67 -24.43 -19.99
CA HIS A 398 4.45 -23.95 -20.65
C HIS A 398 3.97 -24.94 -21.71
N HIS A 399 2.66 -25.19 -21.78
CA HIS A 399 2.08 -26.11 -22.76
C HIS A 399 1.76 -25.45 -24.09
N HIS A 400 1.57 -24.13 -24.14
CA HIS A 400 0.99 -23.46 -25.31
C HIS A 400 1.86 -22.37 -25.92
N ARG A 401 3.02 -22.09 -25.33
CA ARG A 401 3.98 -21.10 -25.83
C ARG A 401 5.43 -21.60 -25.81
N ALA A 402 6.20 -21.08 -26.75
CA ALA A 402 7.65 -21.10 -26.73
C ALA A 402 8.17 -19.72 -26.31
N GLU A 403 9.43 -19.66 -25.89
CA GLU A 403 10.05 -18.43 -25.40
C GLU A 403 11.42 -18.22 -26.03
N HIS A 404 11.76 -16.97 -26.31
CA HIS A 404 13.10 -16.56 -26.73
C HIS A 404 13.63 -15.55 -25.72
N TRP A 405 14.76 -15.86 -25.10
CA TRP A 405 15.37 -15.04 -24.07
C TRP A 405 16.64 -14.40 -24.59
N ILE A 406 16.75 -13.08 -24.50
CA ILE A 406 17.93 -12.30 -24.89
C ILE A 406 18.46 -11.56 -23.67
N VAL A 407 19.72 -11.81 -23.29
CA VAL A 407 20.36 -11.12 -22.17
C VAL A 407 20.76 -9.71 -22.62
N VAL A 408 20.20 -8.69 -21.96
CA VAL A 408 20.52 -7.28 -22.21
C VAL A 408 21.68 -6.83 -21.33
N LYS A 409 21.71 -7.31 -20.07
CA LYS A 409 22.69 -6.88 -19.08
C LYS A 409 23.00 -7.99 -18.08
N GLY A 410 24.27 -8.16 -17.74
CA GLY A 410 24.71 -9.14 -16.74
C GLY A 410 24.88 -10.56 -17.28
N THR A 411 24.72 -11.56 -16.41
CA THR A 411 24.95 -12.98 -16.74
C THR A 411 23.77 -13.82 -16.27
N ALA A 412 23.25 -14.65 -17.16
CA ALA A 412 22.17 -15.59 -16.88
C ALA A 412 22.71 -17.02 -16.85
N LEU A 413 22.29 -17.79 -15.86
CA LEU A 413 22.35 -19.25 -15.92
C LEU A 413 20.95 -19.75 -16.27
N VAL A 414 20.83 -20.39 -17.43
CA VAL A 414 19.54 -20.89 -17.95
C VAL A 414 19.53 -22.41 -17.94
N THR A 415 18.58 -22.99 -17.22
CA THR A 415 18.19 -24.39 -17.41
C THR A 415 17.21 -24.47 -18.58
N ASN A 416 17.49 -25.31 -19.58
CA ASN A 416 16.64 -25.56 -20.75
C ASN A 416 16.62 -27.06 -21.04
N GLY A 417 15.60 -27.75 -20.53
CA GLY A 417 15.55 -29.20 -20.43
C GLY A 417 16.71 -29.72 -19.58
N ASP A 418 17.49 -30.64 -20.12
CA ASP A 418 18.64 -31.25 -19.45
C ASP A 418 19.93 -30.42 -19.54
N LYS A 419 19.87 -29.21 -20.12
CA LYS A 419 21.05 -28.36 -20.34
C LYS A 419 21.05 -27.18 -19.39
N GLU A 420 22.22 -26.89 -18.83
CA GLU A 420 22.52 -25.60 -18.19
C GLU A 420 23.42 -24.77 -19.11
N ILE A 421 22.99 -23.54 -19.39
CA ILE A 421 23.62 -22.65 -20.36
C ILE A 421 23.93 -21.32 -19.66
N MET A 422 25.21 -20.94 -19.64
CA MET A 422 25.61 -19.60 -19.21
C MET A 422 25.49 -18.63 -20.39
N LEU A 423 24.71 -17.56 -20.24
CA LEU A 423 24.54 -16.51 -21.24
C LEU A 423 25.03 -15.17 -20.67
N THR A 424 25.68 -14.39 -21.52
CA THR A 424 26.14 -13.01 -21.27
C THR A 424 25.46 -12.05 -22.21
N GLU A 425 25.74 -10.75 -22.06
CA GLU A 425 25.11 -9.68 -22.83
C GLU A 425 25.11 -9.95 -24.35
N ASN A 426 23.97 -9.68 -24.98
CA ASN A 426 23.70 -9.91 -26.40
C ASN A 426 23.68 -11.40 -26.84
N GLN A 427 23.78 -12.35 -25.90
CA GLN A 427 23.54 -13.77 -26.16
C GLN A 427 22.06 -14.12 -25.90
N SER A 428 21.60 -15.20 -26.52
CA SER A 428 20.20 -15.62 -26.40
C SER A 428 20.02 -17.13 -26.40
N THR A 429 18.84 -17.57 -25.99
CA THR A 429 18.42 -18.97 -26.06
C THR A 429 16.95 -19.07 -26.43
N TYR A 430 16.60 -20.14 -27.13
CA TYR A 430 15.23 -20.50 -27.46
C TYR A 430 14.78 -21.66 -26.57
N ILE A 431 13.62 -21.50 -25.94
CA ILE A 431 13.00 -22.48 -25.07
C ILE A 431 11.79 -23.06 -25.82
N PRO A 432 11.87 -24.32 -26.28
CA PRO A 432 10.77 -24.95 -26.96
C PRO A 432 9.57 -25.18 -26.03
N LEU A 433 8.38 -25.18 -26.61
CA LEU A 433 7.13 -25.53 -25.94
C LEU A 433 7.23 -26.91 -25.26
N GLY A 434 6.70 -27.03 -24.05
CA GLY A 434 6.76 -28.26 -23.25
C GLY A 434 8.14 -28.56 -22.64
N THR A 435 9.10 -27.64 -22.76
CA THR A 435 10.43 -27.81 -22.16
C THR A 435 10.48 -27.19 -20.77
N THR A 436 10.96 -27.96 -19.79
CA THR A 436 11.23 -27.44 -18.45
C THR A 436 12.40 -26.45 -18.50
N HIS A 437 12.25 -25.30 -17.85
CA HIS A 437 13.25 -24.26 -17.88
C HIS A 437 13.27 -23.42 -16.61
N ARG A 438 14.42 -22.80 -16.33
CA ARG A 438 14.66 -21.92 -15.18
C ARG A 438 15.67 -20.84 -15.56
N LEU A 439 15.45 -19.64 -15.05
CA LEU A 439 16.38 -18.53 -15.13
C LEU A 439 16.96 -18.24 -13.75
N SER A 440 18.29 -18.16 -13.66
CA SER A 440 19.00 -17.77 -12.44
C SER A 440 20.01 -16.66 -12.73
N ASN A 441 20.17 -15.73 -11.79
CA ASN A 441 21.23 -14.71 -11.85
C ASN A 441 22.38 -15.11 -10.90
N PRO A 442 23.44 -15.79 -11.38
CA PRO A 442 24.61 -16.12 -10.56
C PRO A 442 25.52 -14.91 -10.31
N GLY A 443 25.23 -13.76 -10.94
CA GLY A 443 26.05 -12.56 -10.89
C GLY A 443 25.87 -11.73 -9.63
N LYS A 444 26.64 -10.64 -9.57
CA LYS A 444 26.62 -9.64 -8.48
C LYS A 444 25.88 -8.34 -8.84
N ILE A 445 25.39 -8.23 -10.07
CA ILE A 445 24.58 -7.11 -10.55
C ILE A 445 23.21 -7.64 -11.03
N PRO A 446 22.16 -6.80 -11.07
CA PRO A 446 20.89 -7.20 -11.65
C PRO A 446 21.06 -7.70 -13.09
N LEU A 447 20.47 -8.87 -13.36
CA LEU A 447 20.36 -9.46 -14.69
C LEU A 447 19.13 -8.87 -15.36
N GLU A 448 19.27 -8.34 -16.57
CA GLU A 448 18.13 -7.86 -17.37
C GLU A 448 18.04 -8.67 -18.66
N LEU A 449 16.86 -9.21 -18.96
CA LEU A 449 16.58 -9.92 -20.21
C LEU A 449 15.33 -9.40 -20.91
N ILE A 450 15.28 -9.57 -22.22
CA ILE A 450 14.05 -9.51 -23.01
C ILE A 450 13.59 -10.93 -23.29
N GLU A 451 12.38 -11.23 -22.85
CA GLU A 451 11.65 -12.45 -23.16
C GLU A 451 10.64 -12.15 -24.26
N VAL A 452 10.70 -12.91 -25.35
CA VAL A 452 9.67 -12.93 -26.39
C VAL A 452 8.94 -14.26 -26.29
N GLN A 453 7.69 -14.20 -25.89
CA GLN A 453 6.79 -15.36 -25.87
C GLN A 453 6.05 -15.45 -27.20
N SER A 454 5.87 -16.65 -27.74
CA SER A 454 5.13 -16.88 -28.98
C SER A 454 4.33 -18.17 -28.89
N GLY A 455 3.03 -18.11 -29.21
CA GLY A 455 2.14 -19.24 -28.96
C GLY A 455 0.71 -19.02 -29.43
N SER A 456 -0.16 -19.99 -29.18
CA SER A 456 -1.61 -19.86 -29.34
C SER A 456 -2.30 -19.35 -28.07
N TYR A 457 -1.62 -19.44 -26.92
CA TYR A 457 -2.09 -18.96 -25.63
C TYR A 457 -0.90 -18.48 -24.81
N LEU A 458 -1.01 -17.30 -24.20
CA LEU A 458 0.10 -16.60 -23.51
C LEU A 458 -0.23 -16.25 -22.05
N GLY A 459 -1.33 -16.79 -21.51
CA GLY A 459 -1.76 -16.56 -20.14
C GLY A 459 -0.76 -17.09 -19.10
N GLU A 460 -0.73 -16.47 -17.92
CA GLU A 460 0.13 -16.89 -16.80
C GLU A 460 -0.38 -18.16 -16.09
N ASP A 461 -1.59 -18.63 -16.44
CA ASP A 461 -2.18 -19.90 -16.03
C ASP A 461 -1.67 -21.11 -16.84
N ASP A 462 -0.97 -20.88 -17.95
CA ASP A 462 -0.23 -21.93 -18.69
C ASP A 462 1.08 -22.34 -17.98
N ILE A 463 1.37 -21.79 -16.80
CA ILE A 463 2.62 -22.02 -16.08
C ILE A 463 2.49 -23.22 -15.15
N VAL A 464 3.15 -24.33 -15.50
CA VAL A 464 3.34 -25.48 -14.61
C VAL A 464 4.62 -25.29 -13.81
N ARG A 465 4.54 -25.30 -12.47
CA ARG A 465 5.70 -25.11 -11.57
C ARG A 465 6.09 -26.42 -10.90
N PHE A 466 7.36 -26.81 -11.02
CA PHE A 466 7.89 -28.06 -10.45
C PHE A 466 8.65 -27.82 -9.16
N GLU A 467 9.43 -26.75 -9.10
CA GLU A 467 10.21 -26.37 -7.93
C GLU A 467 10.14 -24.85 -7.74
N ASP A 468 9.54 -24.43 -6.63
CA ASP A 468 9.47 -23.02 -6.25
C ASP A 468 9.96 -22.78 -4.83
N THR A 469 11.11 -22.12 -4.73
CA THR A 469 11.69 -21.69 -3.44
C THR A 469 10.86 -20.59 -2.76
N TYR A 470 9.89 -19.99 -3.47
CA TYR A 470 9.11 -18.85 -2.99
C TYR A 470 7.62 -19.15 -2.70
N GLY A 471 7.24 -20.43 -2.62
CA GLY A 471 5.91 -20.85 -2.14
C GLY A 471 4.73 -20.48 -3.06
N ARG A 472 4.91 -20.46 -4.39
CA ARG A 472 3.86 -20.26 -5.41
C ARG A 472 3.47 -21.55 -6.13
N ALA A 473 4.09 -22.69 -5.80
CA ALA A 473 3.63 -23.99 -6.26
C ALA A 473 2.42 -24.42 -5.41
N PRO A 474 1.31 -24.90 -6.02
CA PRO A 474 0.31 -25.63 -5.26
C PRO A 474 0.97 -26.86 -4.63
N LYS A 475 0.72 -27.09 -3.35
CA LYS A 475 1.16 -28.32 -2.66
C LYS A 475 0.39 -29.53 -3.15
#